data_AF-A0A498SZ95-F1
#
_entry.id   AF-A0A498SZ95-F1
#
_cell.length_a   1.000
_cell.length_b   1.000
_cell.length_c   1.000
_cell.angle_alpha   90.00
_cell.angle_beta   90.00
_cell.angle_gamma   90.00
#
_symmetry.space_group_name_H-M   'P 1'
#
loop_
_entity.id
_entity.type
_entity.pdbx_description
1 polymer ?
#
loop_
_entity_poly.entity_id
_entity_poly.type
_entity_poly.pdbx_seq_one_letter_code
_entity_poly.pdbx_strand_id
1 'polypeptide(L)'
;MAVAIDNLPSSVRAIAFGRPPLFLKDAPLAVRKMFRDVMHNRTLTHDEKKQELSMLAEKVLNKKQLAEFKKYLKERENQRKKFEEKVKKLSPAAKEIYDQLERLKIERAKILEKIDDNVRKELRQLFRKSNNQNRNNRK
;
A
#
# COMPACT_ATOMS: atom_id res chain seq x y z
N MET A 1 16.46 2.93 -25.76
CA MET A 1 17.00 3.63 -24.57
C MET A 1 16.22 3.18 -23.34
N ALA A 2 16.74 2.21 -22.58
CA ALA A 2 16.12 1.79 -21.32
C ALA A 2 16.54 2.80 -20.24
N VAL A 3 15.74 3.85 -20.04
CA VAL A 3 15.89 4.74 -18.89
C VAL A 3 15.85 3.86 -17.65
N ALA A 4 16.85 3.99 -16.78
CA ALA A 4 16.99 3.18 -15.58
C ALA A 4 15.80 3.39 -14.64
N ILE A 5 14.70 2.65 -14.85
CA ILE A 5 13.54 2.58 -13.98
C ILE A 5 14.00 2.24 -12.55
N ASP A 6 15.13 1.52 -12.43
CA ASP A 6 15.80 1.19 -11.18
C ASP A 6 16.30 2.39 -10.35
N ASN A 7 16.55 3.54 -10.98
CA ASN A 7 17.08 4.74 -10.31
C ASN A 7 15.99 5.69 -9.79
N LEU A 8 14.72 5.44 -10.13
CA LEU A 8 13.62 6.22 -9.60
C LEU A 8 13.33 5.83 -8.13
N PRO A 9 13.01 6.81 -7.25
CA PRO A 9 12.56 6.52 -5.90
C PRO A 9 11.38 5.54 -5.89
N SER A 10 11.32 4.65 -4.89
CA SER A 10 10.27 3.62 -4.85
C SER A 10 8.86 4.20 -4.86
N SER A 11 8.67 5.37 -4.24
CA SER A 11 7.42 6.13 -4.26
C SER A 11 7.03 6.52 -5.69
N VAL A 12 7.96 7.11 -6.45
CA VAL A 12 7.77 7.55 -7.83
C VAL A 12 7.47 6.36 -8.75
N ARG A 13 8.28 5.30 -8.68
CA ARG A 13 8.04 4.07 -9.46
C ARG A 13 6.66 3.50 -9.21
N ALA A 14 6.31 3.35 -7.94
CA ALA A 14 5.06 2.73 -7.63
C ALA A 14 3.90 3.60 -8.15
N ILE A 15 4.01 4.95 -8.18
CA ILE A 15 2.93 5.83 -8.67
C ILE A 15 2.84 5.75 -10.19
N ALA A 16 3.99 5.79 -10.86
CA ALA A 16 4.08 5.77 -12.32
C ALA A 16 3.70 4.41 -12.92
N PHE A 17 4.07 3.31 -12.26
CA PHE A 17 3.93 1.95 -12.80
C PHE A 17 2.94 1.06 -12.04
N GLY A 18 2.40 1.54 -10.91
CA GLY A 18 1.34 0.83 -10.18
C GLY A 18 -0.02 0.99 -10.86
N ARG A 19 -0.87 -0.03 -10.77
CA ARG A 19 -2.26 0.07 -11.24
C ARG A 19 -3.06 0.99 -10.30
N PRO A 20 -3.49 2.18 -10.72
CA PRO A 20 -4.31 3.03 -9.88
C PRO A 20 -5.71 2.42 -9.71
N PRO A 21 -6.42 2.71 -8.60
CA PRO A 21 -7.86 2.48 -8.50
C PRO A 21 -8.60 3.12 -9.68
N LEU A 22 -9.75 2.55 -10.05
CA LEU A 22 -10.50 2.97 -11.25
C LEU A 22 -10.80 4.47 -11.25
N PHE A 23 -11.21 5.01 -10.10
CA PHE A 23 -11.52 6.44 -9.92
C PHE A 23 -10.32 7.39 -10.13
N LEU A 24 -9.09 6.84 -10.22
CA LEU A 24 -7.85 7.57 -10.50
C LEU A 24 -7.22 7.21 -11.85
N LYS A 25 -7.88 6.38 -12.68
CA LYS A 25 -7.33 5.86 -13.94
C LYS A 25 -6.80 6.98 -14.85
N ASP A 26 -7.54 8.09 -14.92
CA ASP A 26 -7.23 9.24 -15.77
C ASP A 26 -6.81 10.48 -14.95
N ALA A 27 -6.59 10.33 -13.64
CA ALA A 27 -6.19 11.44 -12.78
C ALA A 27 -4.72 11.83 -13.03
N PRO A 28 -4.35 13.13 -12.89
CA PRO A 28 -2.95 13.57 -12.95
C PRO A 28 -2.08 12.87 -11.90
N LEU A 29 -0.77 12.76 -12.19
CA LEU A 29 0.18 12.08 -11.30
C LEU A 29 0.19 12.68 -9.88
N ALA A 30 0.08 14.00 -9.76
CA ALA A 30 0.00 14.70 -8.48
C ALA A 30 -1.22 14.26 -7.66
N VAL A 31 -2.39 14.18 -8.28
CA VAL A 31 -3.62 13.69 -7.62
C VAL A 31 -3.46 12.23 -7.19
N ARG A 32 -2.91 11.36 -8.06
CA ARG A 32 -2.63 9.95 -7.71
C ARG A 32 -1.69 9.83 -6.51
N LYS A 33 -0.69 10.71 -6.41
CA LYS A 33 0.24 10.77 -5.28
C LYS A 33 -0.50 11.12 -3.98
N MET A 34 -1.33 12.17 -3.97
CA MET A 34 -2.10 12.55 -2.78
C MET A 34 -2.94 11.39 -2.23
N PHE A 35 -3.69 10.71 -3.10
CA PHE A 35 -4.50 9.55 -2.68
C PHE A 35 -3.65 8.39 -2.17
N ARG A 36 -2.53 8.13 -2.85
CA ARG A 36 -1.62 7.08 -2.43
C ARG A 36 -1.07 7.32 -1.05
N ASP A 37 -0.62 8.54 -0.79
CA ASP A 37 0.03 8.91 0.47
C ASP A 37 -0.91 8.60 1.64
N VAL A 38 -2.21 8.96 1.51
CA VAL A 38 -3.25 8.58 2.49
C VAL A 38 -3.47 7.06 2.55
N MET A 39 -3.64 6.40 1.41
CA MET A 39 -3.92 4.95 1.38
C MET A 39 -2.82 4.11 2.02
N HIS A 40 -1.56 4.50 1.81
CA HIS A 40 -0.37 3.78 2.27
C HIS A 40 0.18 4.35 3.57
N ASN A 41 -0.42 5.42 4.12
CA ASN A 41 -0.06 5.92 5.42
C ASN A 41 -0.23 4.80 6.46
N ARG A 42 0.82 4.51 7.22
CA ARG A 42 0.80 3.41 8.20
C ARG A 42 0.36 3.86 9.59
N THR A 43 0.31 5.17 9.83
CA THR A 43 -0.08 5.74 11.13
C THR A 43 -1.59 5.87 11.27
N LEU A 44 -2.29 6.03 10.14
CA LEU A 44 -3.75 6.18 10.12
C LEU A 44 -4.47 4.84 10.25
N THR A 45 -5.47 4.82 11.11
CA THR A 45 -6.48 3.76 11.20
C THR A 45 -7.32 3.70 9.92
N HIS A 46 -8.11 2.63 9.77
CA HIS A 46 -8.99 2.49 8.63
C HIS A 46 -9.99 3.66 8.51
N ASP A 47 -10.60 4.07 9.62
CA ASP A 47 -11.67 5.06 9.60
C ASP A 47 -11.12 6.47 9.39
N GLU A 48 -9.95 6.78 9.95
CA GLU A 48 -9.20 8.01 9.62
C GLU A 48 -8.85 8.05 8.13
N LYS A 49 -8.34 6.96 7.55
CA LYS A 49 -8.10 6.88 6.10
C LYS A 49 -9.37 7.11 5.30
N LYS A 50 -10.49 6.49 5.69
CA LYS A 50 -11.78 6.69 5.02
C LYS A 50 -12.18 8.16 5.04
N GLN A 51 -12.03 8.82 6.18
CA GLN A 51 -12.34 10.25 6.32
C GLN A 51 -11.42 11.11 5.47
N GLU A 52 -10.10 10.95 5.58
CA GLU A 52 -9.11 11.71 4.79
C GLU A 52 -9.30 11.51 3.28
N LEU A 53 -9.53 10.28 2.84
CA LEU A 53 -9.79 9.99 1.43
C LEU A 53 -11.09 10.65 0.95
N SER A 54 -12.12 10.70 1.80
CA SER A 54 -13.40 11.33 1.46
C SER A 54 -13.25 12.84 1.32
N MET A 55 -12.58 13.48 2.28
CA MET A 55 -12.27 14.91 2.22
C MET A 55 -11.39 15.25 1.01
N LEU A 56 -10.39 14.43 0.72
CA LEU A 56 -9.52 14.62 -0.45
C LEU A 56 -10.33 14.46 -1.74
N ALA A 57 -11.19 13.45 -1.82
CA ALA A 57 -12.02 13.19 -2.99
C ALA A 57 -12.92 14.38 -3.34
N GLU A 58 -13.61 14.95 -2.36
CA GLU A 58 -14.47 16.12 -2.56
C GLU A 58 -13.70 17.34 -3.08
N LYS A 59 -12.43 17.48 -2.70
CA LYS A 59 -11.58 18.62 -3.10
C LYS A 59 -11.01 18.49 -4.51
N VAL A 60 -10.63 17.29 -4.95
CA VAL A 60 -9.77 17.12 -6.15
C VAL A 60 -10.36 16.25 -7.25
N LEU A 61 -11.45 15.52 -7.00
CA LEU A 61 -12.08 14.66 -8.00
C LEU A 61 -13.23 15.35 -8.71
N ASN A 62 -13.37 15.08 -10.01
CA ASN A 62 -14.55 15.49 -10.76
C ASN A 62 -15.76 14.59 -10.47
N LYS A 63 -16.95 14.98 -10.98
CA LYS A 63 -18.22 14.26 -10.73
C LYS A 63 -18.16 12.76 -11.10
N LYS A 64 -17.53 12.41 -12.22
CA LYS A 64 -17.40 11.01 -12.67
C LYS A 64 -16.50 10.22 -11.71
N GLN A 65 -15.34 10.78 -11.38
CA GLN A 65 -14.38 10.18 -10.45
C GLN A 65 -14.97 10.04 -9.04
N LEU A 66 -15.74 11.02 -8.56
CA LEU A 66 -16.43 10.95 -7.28
C LEU A 66 -17.43 9.78 -7.21
N ALA A 67 -18.19 9.54 -8.29
CA ALA A 67 -19.11 8.40 -8.35
C ALA A 67 -18.36 7.06 -8.28
N GLU A 68 -17.25 6.93 -8.99
CA GLU A 68 -16.38 5.75 -8.93
C GLU A 68 -15.70 5.60 -7.56
N PHE A 69 -15.30 6.71 -6.94
CA PHE A 69 -14.72 6.72 -5.59
C PHE A 69 -15.71 6.23 -4.54
N LYS A 70 -16.98 6.65 -4.60
CA LYS A 70 -18.04 6.15 -3.70
C LYS A 70 -18.24 4.64 -3.86
N LYS A 71 -18.21 4.12 -5.10
CA LYS A 71 -18.26 2.67 -5.35
C LYS A 71 -17.06 1.96 -4.73
N TYR A 72 -15.85 2.50 -4.95
CA TYR A 72 -14.62 1.99 -4.37
C TYR A 72 -14.70 1.92 -2.82
N LEU A 73 -15.15 2.98 -2.14
CA LEU A 73 -15.30 2.96 -0.68
C LEU A 73 -16.28 1.88 -0.23
N LYS A 74 -17.43 1.75 -0.90
CA LYS A 74 -18.44 0.73 -0.57
C LYS A 74 -17.89 -0.69 -0.74
N GLU A 75 -17.15 -0.95 -1.83
CA GLU A 75 -16.50 -2.24 -2.06
C GLU A 75 -15.46 -2.56 -0.98
N ARG A 76 -14.63 -1.58 -0.59
CA ARG A 76 -13.64 -1.73 0.48
C ARG A 76 -14.29 -2.04 1.82
N GLU A 77 -15.37 -1.34 2.17
CA GLU A 77 -16.11 -1.57 3.40
C GLU A 77 -16.77 -2.97 3.40
N ASN A 78 -17.33 -3.39 2.27
CA ASN A 78 -17.90 -4.74 2.12
C ASN A 78 -16.83 -5.82 2.26
N GLN A 79 -15.66 -5.65 1.64
CA GLN A 79 -14.53 -6.58 1.78
C GLN A 79 -14.07 -6.67 3.23
N ARG A 80 -14.02 -5.54 3.95
CA ARG A 80 -13.66 -5.49 5.37
C ARG A 80 -14.66 -6.28 6.22
N LYS A 81 -15.96 -6.01 6.08
CA LYS A 81 -17.01 -6.73 6.82
C LYS A 81 -16.96 -8.24 6.55
N LYS A 82 -16.82 -8.64 5.29
CA LYS A 82 -16.66 -10.06 4.90
C LYS A 82 -15.42 -10.69 5.54
N PHE A 83 -14.33 -9.95 5.67
CA PHE A 83 -13.12 -10.46 6.32
C PHE A 83 -13.31 -10.56 7.83
N GLU A 84 -13.89 -9.56 8.47
CA GLU A 84 -14.24 -9.58 9.91
C GLU A 84 -15.15 -10.77 10.24
N GLU A 85 -16.14 -11.07 9.39
CA GLU A 85 -16.99 -12.26 9.54
C GLU A 85 -16.18 -13.57 9.45
N LYS A 86 -15.22 -13.66 8.53
CA LYS A 86 -14.32 -14.83 8.44
C LYS A 86 -13.49 -14.97 9.70
N VAL A 87 -12.97 -13.86 10.24
CA VAL A 87 -12.19 -13.85 11.48
C VAL A 87 -13.05 -14.30 12.67
N LYS A 88 -14.32 -13.87 12.73
CA LYS A 88 -15.27 -14.29 13.78
C LYS A 88 -15.59 -15.79 13.73
N LYS A 89 -15.50 -16.41 12.56
CA LYS A 89 -15.75 -17.85 12.35
C LYS A 89 -14.52 -18.73 12.56
N LEU A 90 -13.37 -18.16 12.96
CA LEU A 90 -12.18 -18.94 13.27
C LEU A 90 -12.42 -19.82 14.51
N SER A 91 -11.79 -20.99 14.53
CA SER A 91 -11.70 -21.79 15.76
C SER A 91 -10.86 -21.03 16.81
N PRO A 92 -11.02 -21.33 18.12
CA PRO A 92 -10.23 -20.66 19.16
C PRO A 92 -8.72 -20.72 18.92
N ALA A 93 -8.18 -21.89 18.54
CA ALA A 93 -6.76 -22.06 18.22
C ALA A 93 -6.32 -21.23 17.00
N ALA A 94 -7.13 -21.19 15.94
CA ALA A 94 -6.81 -20.37 14.76
C ALA A 94 -6.90 -18.86 15.07
N LYS A 95 -7.84 -18.47 15.94
CA LYS A 95 -8.01 -17.09 16.39
C LYS A 95 -6.82 -16.60 17.20
N GLU A 96 -6.28 -17.44 18.08
CA GLU A 96 -5.08 -17.15 18.85
C GLU A 96 -3.87 -16.88 17.93
N ILE A 97 -3.61 -17.77 16.97
CA ILE A 97 -2.52 -17.58 15.99
C ILE A 97 -2.75 -16.33 15.14
N TYR A 98 -4.00 -16.07 14.71
CA TYR A 98 -4.34 -14.86 13.95
C TYR A 98 -4.01 -13.59 14.76
N ASP A 99 -4.37 -13.56 16.04
CA ASP A 99 -4.12 -12.40 16.90
C ASP A 99 -2.62 -12.19 17.15
N GLN A 100 -1.83 -13.26 17.27
CA GLN A 100 -0.35 -13.19 17.31
C GLN A 100 0.23 -12.58 16.01
N LEU A 101 -0.26 -13.03 14.85
CA LEU A 101 0.17 -12.50 13.55
C LEU A 101 -0.17 -11.02 13.39
N GLU A 102 -1.33 -10.55 13.87
CA GLU A 102 -1.68 -9.13 13.83
C GLU A 102 -0.80 -8.29 14.76
N ARG A 103 -0.45 -8.79 15.96
CA ARG A 103 0.51 -8.11 16.85
C ARG A 103 1.87 -7.94 16.17
N LEU A 104 2.41 -9.01 15.57
CA LEU A 104 3.68 -8.96 14.83
C LEU A 104 3.63 -7.96 13.67
N LYS A 105 2.50 -7.87 12.96
CA LYS A 105 2.31 -6.92 11.88
C LYS A 105 2.33 -5.46 12.37
N ILE A 106 1.71 -5.18 13.53
CA ILE A 106 1.74 -3.86 14.16
C ILE A 106 3.15 -3.50 14.60
N GLU A 107 3.87 -4.43 15.27
CA GLU A 107 5.26 -4.20 15.68
C GLU A 107 6.18 -3.94 14.50
N ARG A 108 6.04 -4.73 13.43
CA ARG A 108 6.78 -4.51 12.18
C ARG A 108 6.50 -3.12 11.60
N ALA A 109 5.25 -2.65 11.64
CA ALA A 109 4.90 -1.31 11.17
C ALA A 109 5.60 -0.22 11.99
N LYS A 110 5.60 -0.33 13.33
CA LYS A 110 6.29 0.60 14.24
C LYS A 110 7.79 0.65 14.00
N ILE A 111 8.44 -0.49 13.77
CA ILE A 111 9.87 -0.55 13.43
C ILE A 111 10.12 0.20 12.12
N LEU A 112 9.32 -0.08 11.09
CA LEU A 112 9.50 0.54 9.78
C LEU A 112 9.26 2.05 9.77
N GLU A 113 8.47 2.57 10.70
CA GLU A 113 8.24 4.01 10.89
C GLU A 113 9.46 4.73 11.45
N LYS A 114 10.17 4.10 12.40
CA LYS A 114 11.39 4.66 13.02
C LYS A 114 12.62 4.66 12.09
N ILE A 115 12.60 3.83 11.05
CA ILE A 115 13.71 3.68 10.11
C ILE A 115 13.70 4.84 9.11
N ASP A 116 14.79 5.62 9.09
CA ASP A 116 15.02 6.65 8.09
C ASP A 116 15.30 6.05 6.70
N ASP A 117 15.23 6.88 5.66
CA ASP A 117 15.31 6.40 4.28
C ASP A 117 16.68 5.82 3.89
N ASN A 118 17.78 6.24 4.54
CA ASN A 118 19.10 5.71 4.27
C ASN A 118 19.24 4.29 4.84
N VAL A 119 18.86 4.09 6.10
CA VAL A 119 18.84 2.75 6.73
C VAL A 119 17.89 1.83 5.97
N ARG A 120 16.73 2.32 5.53
CA ARG A 120 15.80 1.54 4.70
C ARG A 120 16.41 1.15 3.35
N LYS A 121 17.25 2.00 2.76
CA LYS A 121 17.95 1.72 1.50
C LYS A 121 19.02 0.65 1.70
N GLU A 122 19.82 0.77 2.74
CA GLU A 122 20.86 -0.21 3.11
C GLU A 122 20.26 -1.59 3.39
N LEU A 123 19.23 -1.68 4.23
CA LEU A 123 18.54 -2.94 4.50
C LEU A 123 17.93 -3.55 3.22
N ARG A 124 17.36 -2.71 2.34
CA ARG A 124 16.86 -3.19 1.04
C ARG A 124 17.98 -3.76 0.16
N GLN A 125 19.18 -3.18 0.19
CA GLN A 125 20.33 -3.69 -0.56
C GLN A 125 20.80 -5.03 0.02
N LEU A 126 20.88 -5.16 1.35
CA LEU A 126 21.25 -6.40 2.03
C LEU A 126 20.37 -7.58 1.62
N PHE A 127 19.05 -7.38 1.57
CA PHE A 127 18.09 -8.43 1.19
C PHE A 127 17.85 -8.55 -0.32
N ARG A 128 18.43 -7.67 -1.14
CA ARG A 128 18.40 -7.80 -2.60
C ARG A 128 19.39 -8.92 -2.94
N LYS A 129 18.91 -10.16 -3.07
CA LYS A 129 19.72 -11.31 -3.56
C LYS A 129 20.63 -10.85 -4.69
N SER A 130 21.93 -11.12 -4.59
CA SER A 130 22.90 -10.89 -5.66
C SER A 130 22.59 -11.82 -6.84
N ASN A 131 21.60 -11.47 -7.65
CA ASN A 131 21.25 -12.19 -8.88
C ASN A 131 22.37 -12.18 -9.95
N ASN A 132 23.57 -11.66 -9.62
CA ASN A 132 24.73 -11.62 -10.50
C ASN A 132 25.75 -12.75 -10.30
N GLN A 133 25.65 -13.59 -9.26
CA GLN A 133 26.63 -14.69 -9.10
C GLN A 133 26.27 -15.98 -9.86
N ASN A 134 25.05 -16.15 -10.37
CA ASN A 134 24.64 -17.36 -11.11
C ASN A 134 24.68 -17.26 -12.64
N ARG A 135 25.25 -16.19 -13.22
CA ARG A 135 25.41 -16.06 -14.69
C ARG A 135 26.83 -16.34 -15.21
N ASN A 136 27.83 -16.42 -14.33
CA ASN A 136 29.24 -16.62 -14.75
C ASN A 136 29.72 -18.08 -14.69
N ASN A 137 28.93 -19.01 -14.15
CA ASN A 137 29.30 -20.44 -14.07
C ASN A 137 28.71 -21.29 -15.21
N ARG A 138 28.36 -20.66 -16.34
CA ARG A 138 27.96 -21.34 -17.58
C ARG A 138 28.75 -20.75 -18.75
N LYS A 139 30.04 -21.01 -18.78
CA LYS A 139 30.87 -20.94 -19.99
C LYS A 139 31.82 -22.12 -19.97
#